data_AF-A0A3A9ELV2-F1
#
_entry.id   AF-A0A3A9ELV2-F1
#
_cell.length_a   1.000
_cell.length_b   1.000
_cell.length_c   1.000
_cell.angle_alpha   90.00
_cell.angle_beta   90.00
_cell.angle_gamma   90.00
#
_symmetry.space_group_name_H-M   'P 1'
#
loop_
_entity.id
_entity.type
_entity.pdbx_description
1 polymer ?
#
loop_
_entity_poly.entity_id
_entity_poly.type
_entity_poly.pdbx_seq_one_letter_code
_entity_poly.pdbx_strand_id
1 'polypeptide(L)'
;MAQYYAESIIPRASYTSSVYVANKYAETNKVAFPLDKITSFSKKEMDRLISEAKKQLAIEETEKISPTSLRINKIIFASSEDERKMYVDMRVEENSVGKSPENLNAMLLQRDFDREVNLLLNDLEWFSMQCRYKVADEKLIYQSLHQVFLSEVQMLYRCICAHNINGEDKYYTNLIWLFNIWKKRLLKYRKKNDRARKKAQKQVVSATRKAEQAGETTHHGKSV
;
A
#
# COMPACT_ATOMS: atom_id res chain seq x y z
N MET A 1 -14.27 -17.17 -2.46
CA MET A 1 -13.64 -15.98 -1.84
C MET A 1 -12.16 -15.85 -2.17
N ALA A 2 -11.30 -16.80 -1.79
CA ALA A 2 -9.88 -16.74 -2.16
C ALA A 2 -9.65 -16.73 -3.68
N GLN A 3 -10.41 -17.55 -4.42
CA GLN A 3 -10.37 -17.57 -5.89
C GLN A 3 -10.77 -16.23 -6.51
N TYR A 4 -11.89 -15.63 -6.09
CA TYR A 4 -12.30 -14.30 -6.56
C TYR A 4 -11.26 -13.21 -6.27
N TYR A 5 -10.63 -13.25 -5.08
CA TYR A 5 -9.53 -12.33 -4.77
C TYR A 5 -8.37 -12.52 -5.76
N ALA A 6 -8.00 -13.77 -6.05
CA ALA A 6 -6.91 -14.09 -6.96
C ALA A 6 -7.20 -13.74 -8.42
N GLU A 7 -8.43 -13.94 -8.88
CA GLU A 7 -8.81 -13.76 -10.29
C GLU A 7 -9.26 -12.35 -10.62
N SER A 8 -9.84 -11.62 -9.67
CA SER A 8 -10.42 -10.28 -9.91
C SER A 8 -9.61 -9.16 -9.25
N ILE A 9 -9.23 -9.31 -7.98
CA ILE A 9 -8.55 -8.25 -7.22
C ILE A 9 -7.06 -8.19 -7.58
N ILE A 10 -6.34 -9.31 -7.55
CA ILE A 10 -4.88 -9.32 -7.75
C ILE A 10 -4.45 -8.75 -9.11
N PRO A 11 -5.07 -9.08 -10.26
CA PRO A 11 -4.63 -8.54 -11.54
C PRO A 11 -4.79 -7.02 -11.61
N ARG A 12 -5.94 -6.50 -11.14
CA ARG A 12 -6.23 -5.06 -11.14
C ARG A 12 -5.37 -4.31 -10.11
N ALA A 13 -5.12 -4.92 -8.95
CA ALA A 13 -4.19 -4.39 -7.95
C ALA A 13 -2.74 -4.37 -8.45
N SER A 14 -2.33 -5.36 -9.25
CA SER A 14 -0.99 -5.42 -9.84
C SER A 14 -0.78 -4.33 -10.88
N TYR A 15 -1.76 -4.10 -11.77
CA TYR A 15 -1.74 -2.98 -12.71
C TYR A 15 -1.66 -1.63 -12.00
N THR A 16 -2.57 -1.37 -11.05
CA THR A 16 -2.60 -0.09 -10.31
C THR A 16 -1.35 0.14 -9.48
N SER A 17 -0.83 -0.91 -8.82
CA SER A 17 0.43 -0.85 -8.07
C SER A 17 1.61 -0.54 -8.96
N SER A 18 1.70 -1.16 -10.13
CA SER A 18 2.79 -0.94 -11.08
C SER A 18 2.83 0.51 -11.57
N VAL A 19 1.66 1.11 -11.86
CA VAL A 19 1.56 2.54 -12.19
C VAL A 19 2.04 3.41 -11.01
N TYR A 20 1.56 3.16 -9.80
CA TYR A 20 1.96 3.97 -8.64
C TYR A 20 3.45 3.83 -8.29
N VAL A 21 4.04 2.65 -8.46
CA VAL A 21 5.49 2.45 -8.29
C VAL A 21 6.28 3.21 -9.34
N ALA A 22 5.89 3.10 -10.62
CA ALA A 22 6.56 3.78 -11.72
C ALA A 22 6.54 5.33 -11.59
N ASN A 23 5.59 5.87 -10.84
CA ASN A 23 5.44 7.31 -10.58
C ASN A 23 5.81 7.68 -9.13
N LYS A 24 6.61 6.85 -8.42
CA LYS A 24 7.08 7.06 -7.03
C LYS A 24 5.99 7.33 -5.99
N TYR A 25 4.72 7.12 -6.32
CA TYR A 25 3.59 7.26 -5.40
C TYR A 25 3.67 6.25 -4.27
N ALA A 26 4.15 5.04 -4.53
CA ALA A 26 4.25 4.00 -3.50
C ALA A 26 5.20 4.41 -2.35
N GLU A 27 6.33 5.03 -2.68
CA GLU A 27 7.32 5.49 -1.72
C GLU A 27 6.85 6.74 -0.99
N THR A 28 6.39 7.74 -1.74
CA THR A 28 5.87 9.00 -1.18
C THR A 28 4.64 8.77 -0.31
N ASN A 29 3.73 7.85 -0.67
CA ASN A 29 2.56 7.53 0.14
C ASN A 29 2.93 6.78 1.43
N LYS A 30 3.88 5.85 1.41
CA LYS A 30 4.31 5.16 2.64
C LYS A 30 4.90 6.13 3.65
N VAL A 31 5.64 7.12 3.15
CA VAL A 31 6.23 8.19 3.94
C VAL A 31 5.15 9.15 4.45
N ALA A 32 4.30 9.64 3.57
CA ALA A 32 3.26 10.63 3.91
C ALA A 32 2.14 10.04 4.77
N PHE A 33 1.87 8.74 4.64
CA PHE A 33 0.78 8.05 5.32
C PHE A 33 1.28 6.77 6.01
N PRO A 34 2.01 6.89 7.12
CA PRO A 34 2.43 5.74 7.90
C PRO A 34 1.22 4.89 8.31
N LEU A 35 1.36 3.57 8.21
CA LEU A 35 0.25 2.62 8.40
C LEU A 35 -0.45 2.80 9.75
N ASP A 36 0.29 3.10 10.81
CA ASP A 36 -0.24 3.30 12.17
C ASP A 36 -1.00 4.62 12.36
N LYS A 37 -0.85 5.57 11.43
CA LYS A 37 -1.47 6.90 11.47
C LYS A 37 -2.78 6.99 10.69
N ILE A 38 -3.00 6.12 9.70
CA ILE A 38 -4.23 6.06 8.91
C ILE A 38 -5.36 5.46 9.75
N THR A 39 -6.47 6.16 9.95
CA THR A 39 -7.60 5.66 10.75
C THR A 39 -8.96 5.87 10.10
N SER A 40 -9.28 7.10 9.74
CA SER A 40 -10.61 7.55 9.34
C SER A 40 -10.83 7.56 7.84
N PHE A 41 -9.77 7.65 7.03
CA PHE A 41 -9.84 7.85 5.58
C PHE A 41 -10.68 9.07 5.20
N SER A 42 -10.58 10.15 5.99
CA SER A 42 -11.23 11.42 5.70
C SER A 42 -10.25 12.37 5.01
N LYS A 43 -10.78 13.27 4.18
CA LYS A 43 -9.99 14.36 3.59
C LYS A 43 -9.22 15.17 4.65
N LYS A 44 -9.87 15.48 5.78
CA LYS A 44 -9.26 16.17 6.93
C LYS A 44 -8.07 15.41 7.53
N GLU A 45 -8.18 14.10 7.70
CA GLU A 45 -7.07 13.27 8.18
C GLU A 45 -5.92 13.26 7.18
N MET A 46 -6.21 13.07 5.90
CA MET A 46 -5.20 13.09 4.84
C MET A 46 -4.45 14.41 4.80
N ASP A 47 -5.14 15.55 4.84
CA ASP A 47 -4.53 16.88 4.79
C ASP A 47 -3.62 17.14 6.00
N ARG A 48 -4.03 16.68 7.19
CA ARG A 48 -3.18 16.72 8.39
C ARG A 48 -1.89 15.90 8.18
N LEU A 49 -2.01 14.65 7.70
CA LEU A 49 -0.86 13.77 7.49
C LEU A 49 0.10 14.32 6.43
N ILE A 50 -0.41 14.91 5.34
CA ILE A 50 0.40 15.59 4.33
C ILE A 50 1.15 16.77 4.95
N SER A 51 0.48 17.59 5.77
CA SER A 51 1.13 18.73 6.43
C SER A 51 2.25 18.29 7.37
N GLU A 52 2.04 17.22 8.14
CA GLU A 52 3.07 16.62 8.99
C GLU A 52 4.26 16.10 8.18
N ALA A 53 3.98 15.39 7.08
CA ALA A 53 5.02 14.81 6.23
C ALA A 53 5.86 15.88 5.51
N LYS A 54 5.23 16.95 4.99
CA LYS A 54 5.93 18.09 4.37
C LYS A 54 6.92 18.74 5.33
N LYS A 55 6.55 18.89 6.61
CA LYS A 55 7.42 19.45 7.66
C LYS A 55 8.62 18.56 7.97
N GLN A 56 8.45 17.25 7.90
CA GLN A 56 9.49 16.29 8.31
C GLN A 56 10.46 15.93 7.19
N LEU A 57 10.02 15.94 5.92
CA LEU A 57 10.72 15.21 4.86
C LEU A 57 10.85 15.97 3.53
N ALA A 58 10.56 17.27 3.49
CA ALA A 58 10.69 18.12 2.29
C ALA A 58 10.10 17.48 1.02
N ILE A 59 8.96 16.80 1.17
CA ILE A 59 8.29 16.10 0.07
C ILE A 59 7.72 17.16 -0.88
N GLU A 60 8.29 17.27 -2.08
CA GLU A 60 7.72 18.02 -3.19
C GLU A 60 6.34 17.42 -3.55
N GLU A 61 5.42 18.26 -4.05
CA GLU A 61 4.04 17.85 -4.32
C GLU A 61 3.96 16.52 -5.08
N THR A 62 2.89 15.77 -4.83
CA THR A 62 2.62 14.49 -5.49
C THR A 62 2.81 14.61 -6.99
N GLU A 63 3.88 13.99 -7.50
CA GLU A 63 4.20 13.92 -8.93
C GLU A 63 2.95 13.41 -9.67
N LYS A 64 2.44 14.17 -10.64
CA LYS A 64 1.30 13.76 -11.47
C LYS A 64 1.63 12.44 -12.16
N ILE A 65 0.65 11.54 -12.30
CA ILE A 65 0.84 10.29 -13.04
C ILE A 65 1.19 10.63 -14.50
N SER A 66 2.35 10.16 -14.96
CA SER A 66 2.80 10.36 -16.35
C SER A 66 1.91 9.54 -17.30
N PRO A 67 1.37 10.16 -18.37
CA PRO A 67 0.70 9.43 -19.45
C PRO A 67 1.57 8.34 -20.09
N THR A 68 2.89 8.57 -20.16
CA THR A 68 3.86 7.59 -20.65
C THR A 68 3.87 6.35 -19.76
N SER A 69 3.88 6.56 -18.44
CA SER A 69 3.82 5.46 -17.46
C SER A 69 2.51 4.68 -17.58
N LEU A 70 1.37 5.36 -17.75
CA LEU A 70 0.08 4.70 -17.98
C LEU A 70 0.09 3.82 -19.23
N ARG A 71 0.60 4.36 -20.34
CA ARG A 71 0.70 3.64 -21.61
C ARG A 71 1.60 2.40 -21.51
N ILE A 72 2.79 2.54 -20.92
CA ILE A 72 3.73 1.41 -20.75
C ILE A 72 3.08 0.32 -19.89
N ASN A 73 2.42 0.69 -18.79
CA ASN A 73 1.73 -0.29 -17.95
C ASN A 73 0.56 -0.95 -18.69
N LYS A 74 -0.18 -0.23 -19.54
CA LYS A 74 -1.21 -0.85 -20.38
C LYS A 74 -0.64 -1.88 -21.35
N ILE A 75 0.54 -1.64 -21.93
CA ILE A 75 1.24 -2.62 -22.77
C ILE A 75 1.62 -3.86 -21.96
N ILE A 76 2.22 -3.68 -20.77
CA ILE A 76 2.67 -4.80 -19.92
C ILE A 76 1.49 -5.69 -19.51
N PHE A 77 0.38 -5.08 -19.09
CA PHE A 77 -0.79 -5.77 -18.56
C PHE A 77 -1.89 -6.06 -19.60
N ALA A 78 -1.62 -5.87 -20.89
CA ALA A 78 -2.57 -6.16 -21.95
C ALA A 78 -3.00 -7.64 -21.94
N SER A 79 -4.30 -7.88 -22.07
CA SER A 79 -4.92 -9.21 -22.04
C SER A 79 -4.88 -9.92 -23.39
N SER A 80 -4.52 -9.20 -24.47
CA SER A 80 -4.39 -9.74 -25.83
C SER A 80 -3.29 -9.03 -26.62
N GLU A 81 -2.84 -9.65 -27.71
CA GLU A 81 -1.88 -9.03 -28.64
C GLU A 81 -2.47 -7.78 -29.32
N ASP A 82 -3.75 -7.82 -29.68
CA ASP A 82 -4.44 -6.67 -30.29
C ASP A 82 -4.50 -5.47 -29.35
N GLU A 83 -4.85 -5.69 -28.08
CA GLU A 83 -4.81 -4.65 -27.05
C GLU A 83 -3.40 -4.09 -26.87
N ARG A 84 -2.40 -4.98 -26.82
CA ARG A 84 -0.99 -4.59 -26.69
C ARG A 84 -0.57 -3.68 -27.85
N LYS A 85 -0.89 -4.08 -29.08
CA LYS A 85 -0.55 -3.33 -30.30
C LYS A 85 -1.17 -1.94 -30.31
N MET A 86 -2.44 -1.82 -29.89
CA MET A 86 -3.12 -0.52 -29.77
C MET A 86 -2.32 0.47 -28.91
N TYR A 87 -1.80 0.03 -27.76
CA TYR A 87 -1.03 0.89 -26.86
C TYR A 87 0.44 1.10 -27.28
N VAL A 88 1.02 0.17 -28.04
CA VAL A 88 2.35 0.35 -28.65
C VAL A 88 2.32 1.49 -29.67
N ASP A 89 1.30 1.51 -30.53
CA ASP A 89 1.15 2.50 -31.59
C ASP A 89 0.62 3.86 -31.08
N MET A 90 0.07 3.88 -29.85
CA MET A 90 -0.45 5.09 -29.20
C MET A 90 0.64 6.10 -28.85
N ARG A 91 0.46 7.35 -29.26
CA ARG A 91 1.30 8.49 -28.89
C ARG A 91 0.66 9.34 -27.80
N VAL A 92 1.47 9.92 -26.91
CA VAL A 92 1.02 10.72 -25.75
C VAL A 92 1.93 11.95 -25.55
N GLU A 93 1.35 13.04 -25.03
CA GLU A 93 2.08 14.25 -24.61
C GLU A 93 2.08 14.37 -23.08
N GLU A 94 3.23 14.67 -22.47
CA GLU A 94 3.35 14.75 -20.99
C GLU A 94 2.73 16.03 -20.40
N ASN A 95 2.65 17.11 -21.20
CA ASN A 95 2.12 18.41 -20.80
C ASN A 95 0.87 18.75 -21.59
N SER A 96 -0.27 18.31 -21.07
CA SER A 96 -1.57 18.37 -21.73
C SER A 96 -2.13 19.79 -21.80
N VAL A 97 -1.75 20.56 -22.83
CA VAL A 97 -2.37 21.85 -23.12
C VAL A 97 -2.64 21.95 -24.62
N GLY A 98 -3.80 21.47 -25.05
CA GLY A 98 -4.22 21.51 -26.46
C GLY A 98 -5.26 20.43 -26.82
N LYS A 99 -5.76 20.46 -28.05
CA LYS A 99 -6.72 19.47 -28.60
C LYS A 99 -6.05 18.46 -29.56
N SER A 100 -4.73 18.26 -29.48
CA SER A 100 -4.05 17.27 -30.34
C SER A 100 -4.51 15.84 -30.02
N PRO A 101 -4.44 14.90 -31.00
CA PRO A 101 -4.72 13.49 -30.76
C PRO A 101 -3.90 12.88 -29.60
N GLU A 102 -2.64 13.26 -29.45
CA GLU A 102 -1.75 12.83 -28.38
C GLU A 102 -2.23 13.28 -26.99
N ASN A 103 -2.75 14.51 -26.91
CA ASN A 103 -3.38 15.04 -25.70
C ASN A 103 -4.66 14.30 -25.35
N LEU A 104 -5.49 13.97 -26.35
CA LEU A 104 -6.68 13.16 -26.15
C LEU A 104 -6.32 11.76 -25.63
N ASN A 105 -5.29 11.12 -26.19
CA ASN A 105 -4.82 9.81 -25.73
C ASN A 105 -4.36 9.87 -24.26
N ALA A 106 -3.63 10.91 -23.86
CA ALA A 106 -3.22 11.10 -22.47
C ALA A 106 -4.43 11.21 -21.53
N MET A 107 -5.46 11.99 -21.91
CA MET A 107 -6.71 12.10 -21.14
C MET A 107 -7.47 10.77 -21.05
N LEU A 108 -7.55 10.02 -22.15
CA LEU A 108 -8.21 8.72 -22.19
C LEU A 108 -7.50 7.69 -21.30
N LEU A 109 -6.17 7.65 -21.34
CA LEU A 109 -5.36 6.79 -20.46
C LEU A 109 -5.59 7.13 -18.99
N GLN A 110 -5.62 8.41 -18.62
CA GLN A 110 -5.88 8.84 -17.25
C GLN A 110 -7.28 8.41 -16.80
N ARG A 111 -8.31 8.68 -17.62
CA ARG A 111 -9.70 8.28 -17.32
C ARG A 111 -9.83 6.76 -17.17
N ASP A 112 -9.16 6.00 -18.04
CA ASP A 112 -9.16 4.55 -17.96
C ASP A 112 -8.46 4.07 -16.69
N PHE A 113 -7.36 4.69 -16.29
CA PHE A 113 -6.71 4.39 -15.01
C PHE A 113 -7.62 4.70 -13.81
N ASP A 114 -8.28 5.85 -13.79
CA ASP A 114 -9.22 6.22 -12.73
C ASP A 114 -10.38 5.21 -12.65
N ARG A 115 -10.86 4.70 -13.79
CA ARG A 115 -11.84 3.61 -13.85
C ARG A 115 -11.31 2.33 -13.22
N GLU A 116 -10.08 1.92 -13.53
CA GLU A 116 -9.46 0.72 -12.93
C GLU A 116 -9.30 0.85 -11.41
N VAL A 117 -8.91 2.04 -10.92
CA VAL A 117 -8.83 2.33 -9.48
C VAL A 117 -10.20 2.21 -8.82
N ASN A 118 -11.25 2.78 -9.41
CA ASN A 118 -12.60 2.72 -8.86
C ASN A 118 -13.16 1.29 -8.84
N LEU A 119 -12.92 0.51 -9.90
CA LEU A 119 -13.33 -0.90 -9.93
C LEU A 119 -12.59 -1.72 -8.87
N LEU A 120 -11.29 -1.48 -8.67
CA LEU A 120 -10.53 -2.12 -7.59
C LEU A 120 -11.08 -1.76 -6.20
N LEU A 121 -11.42 -0.49 -5.97
CA LEU A 121 -12.01 -0.05 -4.70
C LEU A 121 -13.37 -0.71 -4.45
N ASN A 122 -14.19 -0.89 -5.48
CA ASN A 122 -15.47 -1.59 -5.39
C ASN A 122 -15.27 -3.08 -5.08
N ASP A 123 -14.32 -3.75 -5.73
CA ASP A 123 -14.00 -5.16 -5.48
C ASP A 123 -13.48 -5.35 -4.03
N LEU A 124 -12.64 -4.43 -3.55
CA LEU A 124 -12.14 -4.43 -2.17
C LEU A 124 -13.24 -4.15 -1.13
N GLU A 125 -14.18 -3.24 -1.43
CA GLU A 125 -15.34 -2.98 -0.59
C GLU A 125 -16.25 -4.20 -0.51
N TRP A 126 -16.55 -4.83 -1.64
CA TRP A 126 -17.34 -6.05 -1.70
C TRP A 126 -16.67 -7.18 -0.92
N PHE A 127 -15.37 -7.41 -1.13
CA PHE A 127 -14.58 -8.40 -0.38
C PHE A 127 -14.65 -8.14 1.13
N SER A 128 -14.53 -6.87 1.53
CA SER A 128 -14.58 -6.48 2.94
C SER A 128 -15.98 -6.64 3.53
N MET A 129 -17.03 -6.43 2.73
CA MET A 129 -18.42 -6.67 3.11
C MET A 129 -18.65 -8.15 3.45
N GLN A 130 -18.12 -9.08 2.64
CA GLN A 130 -18.22 -10.52 2.91
C GLN A 130 -17.56 -10.90 4.25
N CYS A 131 -16.44 -10.26 4.59
CA CYS A 131 -15.78 -10.43 5.88
C CYS A 131 -16.60 -9.85 7.04
N ARG A 132 -17.16 -8.65 6.87
CA ARG A 132 -17.91 -7.94 7.93
C ARG A 132 -19.18 -8.67 8.34
N TYR A 133 -19.93 -9.14 7.35
CA TYR A 133 -21.19 -9.85 7.58
C TYR A 133 -21.01 -11.36 7.77
N LYS A 134 -19.77 -11.81 8.04
CA LYS A 134 -19.41 -13.19 8.40
C LYS A 134 -19.78 -14.24 7.34
N VAL A 135 -19.93 -13.83 6.08
CA VAL A 135 -20.01 -14.76 4.95
C VAL A 135 -18.65 -15.44 4.74
N ALA A 136 -17.56 -14.74 5.08
CA ALA A 136 -16.22 -15.28 5.09
C ALA A 136 -15.53 -15.01 6.45
N ASP A 137 -14.80 -15.98 6.99
CA ASP A 137 -14.03 -15.78 8.22
C ASP A 137 -12.77 -14.95 7.94
N GLU A 138 -12.84 -13.66 8.30
CA GLU A 138 -11.72 -12.73 8.13
C GLU A 138 -10.45 -13.18 8.85
N LYS A 139 -10.55 -13.91 9.98
CA LYS A 139 -9.37 -14.35 10.74
C LYS A 139 -8.58 -15.41 10.01
N LEU A 140 -9.29 -16.32 9.35
CA LEU A 140 -8.69 -17.35 8.51
C LEU A 140 -8.03 -16.68 7.29
N ILE A 141 -8.76 -15.81 6.60
CA ILE A 141 -8.27 -15.11 5.41
C ILE A 141 -7.07 -14.21 5.73
N TYR A 142 -7.07 -13.57 6.92
CA TYR A 142 -5.98 -12.73 7.38
C TYR A 142 -4.62 -13.45 7.27
N GLN A 143 -4.55 -14.76 7.57
CA GLN A 143 -3.27 -15.48 7.55
C GLN A 143 -2.60 -15.46 6.17
N SER A 144 -3.38 -15.38 5.09
CA SER A 144 -2.87 -15.42 3.73
C SER A 144 -2.82 -14.04 3.06
N LEU A 145 -3.82 -13.18 3.30
CA LEU A 145 -4.02 -11.98 2.46
C LEU A 145 -3.71 -10.65 3.14
N HIS A 146 -3.49 -10.62 4.46
CA HIS A 146 -3.41 -9.33 5.17
C HIS A 146 -2.29 -8.40 4.69
N GLN A 147 -1.15 -8.94 4.26
CA GLN A 147 0.00 -8.13 3.84
C GLN A 147 -0.32 -7.37 2.55
N VAL A 148 -0.83 -8.09 1.56
CA VAL A 148 -1.20 -7.57 0.24
C VAL A 148 -2.35 -6.56 0.40
N PHE A 149 -3.43 -6.96 1.07
CA PHE A 149 -4.57 -6.09 1.31
C PHE A 149 -4.21 -4.78 2.03
N LEU A 150 -3.43 -4.83 3.12
CA LEU A 150 -3.05 -3.61 3.84
C LEU A 150 -2.17 -2.70 2.99
N SER A 151 -1.28 -3.27 2.17
CA SER A 151 -0.43 -2.51 1.25
C SER A 151 -1.26 -1.83 0.15
N GLU A 152 -2.20 -2.54 -0.45
CA GLU A 152 -3.10 -2.03 -1.49
C GLU A 152 -3.97 -0.90 -0.95
N VAL A 153 -4.61 -1.08 0.20
CA VAL A 153 -5.47 -0.05 0.79
C VAL A 153 -4.66 1.18 1.23
N GLN A 154 -3.43 0.99 1.73
CA GLN A 154 -2.54 2.11 2.04
C GLN A 154 -2.14 2.89 0.79
N MET A 155 -1.87 2.21 -0.32
CA MET A 155 -1.54 2.83 -1.60
C MET A 155 -2.73 3.64 -2.16
N LEU A 156 -3.94 3.09 -2.05
CA LEU A 156 -5.19 3.73 -2.48
C LEU A 156 -5.73 4.78 -1.50
N TYR A 157 -5.03 5.04 -0.40
CA TYR A 157 -5.50 5.92 0.68
C TYR A 157 -5.97 7.29 0.20
N ARG A 158 -5.23 7.93 -0.71
CA ARG A 158 -5.60 9.22 -1.28
C ARG A 158 -6.92 9.15 -2.06
N CYS A 159 -7.09 8.11 -2.87
CA CYS A 159 -8.30 7.89 -3.66
C CYS A 159 -9.52 7.66 -2.77
N ILE A 160 -9.37 6.88 -1.69
CA ILE A 160 -10.45 6.66 -0.72
C ILE A 160 -10.82 7.97 0.00
N CYS A 161 -9.82 8.77 0.41
CA CYS A 161 -10.06 10.06 1.05
C CYS A 161 -10.73 11.07 0.12
N ALA A 162 -10.46 11.03 -1.19
CA ALA A 162 -11.07 11.90 -2.19
C ALA A 162 -12.59 11.68 -2.33
N HIS A 163 -13.07 10.47 -2.03
CA HIS A 163 -14.51 10.18 -1.98
C HIS A 163 -15.14 10.54 -0.61
N ASN A 164 -14.32 10.71 0.42
CA ASN A 164 -14.74 10.95 1.81
C ASN A 164 -14.43 12.38 2.25
N ILE A 165 -14.99 13.35 1.52
CA ILE A 165 -14.82 14.78 1.77
C ILE A 165 -15.69 15.23 2.94
N ASN A 166 -16.96 14.82 2.93
CA ASN A 166 -17.96 15.14 3.96
C ASN A 166 -18.11 13.97 4.95
N GLY A 167 -18.50 14.27 6.18
CA GLY A 167 -18.61 13.28 7.26
C GLY A 167 -19.90 12.44 7.24
N GLU A 168 -20.89 12.84 6.45
CA GLU A 168 -22.25 12.29 6.47
C GLU A 168 -22.38 11.04 5.59
N ASP A 169 -21.96 11.11 4.33
CA ASP A 169 -22.01 10.00 3.37
C ASP A 169 -20.62 9.41 3.12
N LYS A 170 -20.24 8.46 3.98
CA LYS A 170 -18.92 7.84 3.90
C LYS A 170 -18.91 6.68 2.91
N TYR A 171 -18.03 6.75 1.93
CA TYR A 171 -17.73 5.68 0.98
C TYR A 171 -16.78 4.64 1.57
N TYR A 172 -16.86 3.41 1.05
CA TYR A 172 -15.95 2.30 1.35
C TYR A 172 -15.91 1.92 2.84
N THR A 173 -17.08 1.92 3.51
CA THR A 173 -17.14 1.72 4.97
C THR A 173 -16.71 0.32 5.40
N ASN A 174 -16.99 -0.72 4.59
CA ASN A 174 -16.58 -2.08 4.92
C ASN A 174 -15.08 -2.26 4.73
N LEU A 175 -14.51 -1.69 3.67
CA LEU A 175 -13.08 -1.64 3.41
C LEU A 175 -12.32 -0.98 4.56
N ILE A 176 -12.77 0.20 4.98
CA ILE A 176 -12.17 0.95 6.10
C ILE A 176 -12.27 0.16 7.42
N TRP A 177 -13.39 -0.52 7.64
CA TRP A 177 -13.57 -1.39 8.81
C TRP A 177 -12.54 -2.54 8.81
N LEU A 178 -12.44 -3.28 7.70
CA LEU A 178 -11.55 -4.44 7.61
C LEU A 178 -10.09 -4.02 7.74
N PHE A 179 -9.69 -2.94 7.04
CA PHE A 179 -8.37 -2.35 7.16
C PHE A 179 -8.01 -2.04 8.61
N ASN A 180 -8.90 -1.40 9.37
CA ASN A 180 -8.62 -1.03 10.75
C ASN A 180 -8.46 -2.26 11.67
N ILE A 181 -9.25 -3.31 11.47
CA ILE A 181 -9.12 -4.56 12.22
C ILE A 181 -7.78 -5.23 11.91
N TRP A 182 -7.46 -5.39 10.63
CA TRP A 182 -6.26 -6.08 10.18
C TRP A 182 -4.99 -5.31 10.55
N LYS A 183 -4.99 -3.99 10.38
CA LYS A 183 -3.93 -3.10 10.85
C LYS A 183 -3.72 -3.25 12.35
N LYS A 184 -4.78 -3.18 13.16
CA LYS A 184 -4.67 -3.31 14.63
C LYS A 184 -4.06 -4.66 15.03
N ARG A 185 -4.46 -5.74 14.34
CA ARG A 185 -3.91 -7.08 14.54
C ARG A 185 -2.41 -7.12 14.20
N LEU A 186 -2.02 -6.63 13.03
CA LEU A 186 -0.62 -6.56 12.58
C LEU A 186 0.25 -5.76 13.56
N LEU A 187 -0.20 -4.57 13.98
CA LEU A 187 0.54 -3.72 14.92
C LEU A 187 0.69 -4.37 16.30
N LYS A 188 -0.31 -5.14 16.76
CA LYS A 188 -0.21 -5.92 18.00
C LYS A 188 0.85 -7.02 17.88
N TYR A 189 0.89 -7.74 16.75
CA TYR A 189 1.91 -8.76 16.50
C TYR A 189 3.31 -8.16 16.41
N ARG A 190 3.50 -7.06 15.67
CA ARG A 190 4.78 -6.34 15.58
C ARG A 190 5.29 -5.94 16.97
N LYS A 191 4.45 -5.28 17.78
CA LYS A 191 4.81 -4.90 19.16
C LYS A 191 5.20 -6.10 20.04
N LYS A 192 4.51 -7.24 19.91
CA LYS A 192 4.84 -8.46 20.66
C LYS A 192 6.20 -9.02 20.23
N ASN A 193 6.45 -9.10 18.93
CA ASN A 193 7.71 -9.60 18.37
C ASN A 193 8.88 -8.68 18.72
N ASP A 194 8.71 -7.37 18.68
CA ASP A 194 9.75 -6.41 19.07
C ASP A 194 10.14 -6.55 20.55
N ARG A 195 9.15 -6.75 21.44
CA ARG A 195 9.41 -7.01 22.86
C ARG A 195 10.15 -8.33 23.07
N ALA A 196 9.74 -9.38 22.36
CA ALA A 196 10.40 -10.68 22.43
C ALA A 196 11.85 -10.60 21.93
N ARG A 197 12.08 -9.94 20.79
CA ARG A 197 13.42 -9.71 20.20
C ARG A 197 14.31 -8.91 21.15
N LYS A 198 13.82 -7.82 21.73
CA LYS A 198 14.56 -7.03 22.73
C LYS A 198 14.92 -7.85 23.97
N LYS A 199 14.02 -8.73 24.43
CA LYS A 199 14.29 -9.63 25.57
C LYS A 199 15.37 -10.66 25.22
N ALA A 200 15.28 -11.29 24.06
CA ALA A 200 16.28 -12.25 23.59
C ALA A 200 17.66 -11.59 23.42
N GLN A 201 17.72 -10.39 22.84
CA GLN A 201 18.97 -9.67 22.67
C GLN A 201 19.64 -9.30 24.01
N LYS A 202 18.86 -8.89 25.01
CA LYS A 202 19.38 -8.67 26.37
C LYS A 202 19.95 -9.94 27.00
N GLN A 203 19.28 -11.08 26.79
CA GLN A 203 19.75 -12.38 27.29
C GLN A 203 21.07 -12.79 26.64
N VAL A 204 21.19 -12.64 25.31
CA VAL A 204 22.44 -12.91 24.58
C VAL A 204 23.57 -12.03 25.11
N VAL A 205 23.38 -10.70 25.19
CA VAL A 205 24.41 -9.79 25.72
C VAL A 205 24.82 -10.15 27.14
N SER A 206 23.86 -10.51 28.01
CA SER A 206 24.18 -10.93 29.38
C SER A 206 24.94 -12.26 29.44
N ALA A 207 24.65 -13.20 28.54
CA ALA A 207 25.34 -14.48 28.46
C ALA A 207 26.77 -14.31 27.90
N THR A 208 26.94 -13.48 26.87
CA THR A 208 28.25 -13.14 26.31
C THR A 208 29.15 -12.49 27.37
N ARG A 209 28.65 -11.49 28.11
CA ARG A 209 29.40 -10.87 29.21
C ARG A 209 29.81 -11.86 30.30
N LYS A 210 28.93 -12.80 30.66
CA LYS A 210 29.26 -13.85 31.64
C LYS A 210 30.32 -14.82 31.12
N ALA A 211 30.29 -15.15 29.83
CA ALA A 211 31.29 -16.01 29.20
C ALA A 211 32.66 -15.33 29.11
N GLU A 212 32.71 -14.04 28.77
CA GLU A 212 33.93 -13.22 28.76
C GLU A 212 34.57 -13.15 30.17
N GLN A 213 33.76 -12.85 31.19
CA GLN A 213 34.22 -12.81 32.58
C GLN A 213 34.72 -14.18 33.08
N ALA A 214 34.07 -15.28 32.69
CA ALA A 214 34.51 -16.62 33.05
C ALA A 214 35.82 -17.02 32.34
N GLY A 215 36.01 -16.60 31.09
CA GLY A 215 37.24 -16.87 30.31
C GLY A 215 38.47 -16.13 30.86
N GLU A 216 38.30 -14.89 31.33
CA GLU A 216 39.38 -14.10 31.97
C GLU A 216 39.84 -14.72 33.29
N THR A 217 38.93 -15.25 34.11
CA THR A 217 39.28 -15.90 35.38
C THR A 217 40.07 -17.21 35.23
N THR A 218 39.94 -17.93 34.11
CA THR A 218 40.68 -19.18 33.87
C THR A 218 42.15 -19.00 33.46
N HIS A 219 42.54 -17.82 32.95
CA HIS A 219 43.92 -17.59 32.49
C HIS A 219 44.89 -17.15 33.59
N HIS A 220 44.41 -16.69 34.75
CA HIS A 220 45.25 -16.29 35.89
C HIS A 220 45.63 -17.46 36.84
N GLY A 221 45.19 -18.69 36.57
CA GLY A 221 45.44 -19.87 37.42
C GLY A 221 46.63 -20.76 37.01
N LYS A 222 47.39 -20.41 35.97
CA LYS A 222 48.54 -21.19 35.49
C LYS A 222 49.81 -20.33 35.42
N SER A 223 50.36 -19.99 36.58
CA SER A 223 51.76 -19.58 36.71
C SER A 223 52.20 -19.96 38.12
N VAL A 224 52.72 -21.18 38.24
CA VAL A 224 53.58 -21.65 39.34
C VAL A 224 54.81 -22.25 38.67
#